data_AF-A0AAV4ET14-F1
#
_entry.id   AF-A0AAV4ET14-F1
#
_cell.length_a   1.000
_cell.length_b   1.000
_cell.length_c   1.000
_cell.angle_alpha   90.00
_cell.angle_beta   90.00
_cell.angle_gamma   90.00
#
_symmetry.space_group_name_H-M   'P 1'
#
loop_
_entity.id
_entity.type
_entity.pdbx_description
1 polymer ?
#
loop_
_entity_poly.entity_id
_entity_poly.type
_entity_poly.pdbx_seq_one_letter_code
_entity_poly.pdbx_strand_id
1 'polypeptide(L)'
;FSLGKLFGVNGEISDIARQGSGSACRSLYGGYVLWKMGKKEDGSDSHAVQVEPETHWPQMRSLILVVSDQKKHVGSTEGMQTTVQTSELMEKRIKLVDQRTEDIIQAIKERDFPTFAKITMQVGQL
;
A
#
# COMPACT_ATOMS: atom_id res chain seq x y z
N PHE A 1 11.53 9.64 -8.50
CA PHE A 1 12.72 10.07 -7.75
C PHE A 1 13.81 10.66 -8.64
N SER A 2 14.41 9.90 -9.57
CA SER A 2 15.55 10.38 -10.39
C SER A 2 15.23 11.63 -11.22
N LEU A 3 14.09 11.66 -11.92
CA LEU A 3 13.65 12.87 -12.64
C LEU A 3 13.38 14.05 -11.71
N GLY A 4 12.79 13.79 -10.53
CA GLY A 4 12.58 14.81 -9.51
C GLY A 4 13.89 15.47 -9.08
N LYS A 5 14.94 14.67 -8.85
CA LYS A 5 16.30 15.18 -8.57
C LYS A 5 16.90 15.93 -9.76
N LEU A 6 16.80 15.38 -10.97
CA LEU A 6 17.37 15.99 -12.18
C LEU A 6 16.79 17.39 -12.44
N PHE A 7 15.47 17.54 -12.28
CA PHE A 7 14.77 18.80 -12.54
C PHE A 7 14.65 19.72 -11.32
N GLY A 8 15.26 19.37 -10.18
CA GLY A 8 15.18 20.17 -8.96
C GLY A 8 13.75 20.31 -8.41
N VAL A 9 12.91 19.29 -8.60
CA VAL A 9 11.56 19.27 -8.02
C VAL A 9 11.69 19.16 -6.51
N ASN A 10 11.31 20.24 -5.83
CA ASN A 10 11.30 20.32 -4.37
C ASN A 10 9.92 19.90 -3.84
N GLY A 11 9.89 19.22 -2.69
CA GLY A 11 8.66 18.79 -2.04
C GLY A 11 8.22 17.37 -2.37
N GLU A 12 6.95 17.08 -2.10
CA GLU A 12 6.37 15.73 -2.11
C GLU A 12 6.16 15.22 -3.54
N ILE A 13 6.88 14.17 -3.95
CA ILE A 13 6.74 13.55 -5.28
C ILE A 13 5.82 12.33 -5.30
N SER A 14 5.10 12.11 -4.20
CA SER A 14 4.16 10.99 -4.00
C SER A 14 3.05 10.99 -5.03
N ASP A 15 2.46 12.15 -5.28
CA ASP A 15 1.36 12.30 -6.24
C ASP A 15 1.84 12.02 -7.66
N ILE A 16 3.06 12.46 -8.02
CA ILE A 16 3.68 12.20 -9.32
C ILE A 16 3.93 10.69 -9.50
N ALA A 17 4.49 10.03 -8.47
CA ALA A 17 4.72 8.59 -8.52
C ALA A 17 3.41 7.79 -8.66
N ARG A 18 2.35 8.22 -7.96
CA ARG A 18 1.01 7.63 -8.02
C ARG A 18 0.42 7.66 -9.44
N GLN A 19 0.64 8.74 -10.20
CA GLN A 19 0.15 8.85 -11.59
C GLN A 19 0.77 7.82 -12.53
N GLY A 20 2.06 7.48 -12.33
CA GLY A 20 2.71 6.43 -13.12
C GLY A 20 2.27 5.03 -12.71
N SER A 21 2.24 4.77 -11.40
CA SER A 21 1.72 3.54 -10.82
C SER A 21 1.27 3.80 -9.38
N GLY A 22 0.01 3.49 -9.06
CA GLY A 22 -0.59 3.85 -7.78
C GLY A 22 0.26 3.41 -6.57
N SER A 23 0.75 2.17 -6.55
CA SER A 23 1.56 1.65 -5.45
C SER A 23 2.98 2.22 -5.38
N ALA A 24 3.51 2.82 -6.46
CA ALA A 24 4.87 3.35 -6.50
C ALA A 24 5.08 4.53 -5.54
N CYS A 25 4.01 5.26 -5.17
CA CYS A 25 4.09 6.32 -4.17
C CYS A 25 4.63 5.81 -2.82
N ARG A 26 4.31 4.56 -2.43
CA ARG A 26 4.76 4.00 -1.16
C ARG A 26 6.25 3.64 -1.14
N SER A 27 6.88 3.52 -2.31
CA SER A 27 8.31 3.22 -2.41
C SER A 27 9.21 4.46 -2.28
N LEU A 28 8.63 5.64 -2.07
CA LEU A 28 9.38 6.87 -1.81
C LEU A 28 9.96 6.94 -0.39
N TYR A 29 9.42 6.13 0.52
CA TYR A 29 9.76 6.13 1.93
C TYR A 29 10.30 4.76 2.35
N GLY A 30 11.22 4.76 3.33
CA GLY A 30 11.64 3.56 4.04
C GLY A 30 10.63 3.12 5.09
N GLY A 31 10.81 1.91 5.63
CA GLY A 31 10.00 1.39 6.73
C GLY A 31 8.58 1.01 6.36
N TYR A 32 7.64 1.41 7.21
CA TYR A 32 6.21 1.14 7.08
C TYR A 32 5.52 2.36 6.49
N VAL A 33 4.77 2.17 5.40
CA VAL A 33 4.25 3.28 4.59
C VAL A 33 2.78 3.07 4.30
N LEU A 34 1.97 4.09 4.60
CA LEU A 34 0.54 4.13 4.30
C LEU A 34 0.31 4.97 3.05
N TRP A 35 -0.42 4.46 2.06
CA TRP A 35 -1.01 5.30 1.01
C TRP A 35 -2.39 5.75 1.46
N LYS A 36 -2.55 7.05 1.72
CA LYS A 36 -3.86 7.64 2.02
C LYS A 36 -4.68 7.73 0.74
N MET A 37 -5.92 7.26 0.79
CA MET A 37 -6.80 7.30 -0.39
C MET A 37 -7.10 8.73 -0.86
N GLY A 38 -7.16 9.68 0.06
CA GLY A 38 -7.63 11.04 -0.20
C GLY A 38 -9.16 11.12 -0.29
N LYS A 39 -9.70 12.32 -0.15
CA LYS A 39 -11.13 12.64 -0.25
C LYS A 39 -11.42 13.69 -1.32
N LYS A 40 -10.39 14.41 -1.80
CA LYS A 40 -10.57 15.44 -2.83
C LYS A 40 -10.61 14.81 -4.22
N GLU A 41 -11.48 15.34 -5.07
CA GLU A 41 -11.62 14.88 -6.45
C GLU A 41 -10.37 15.13 -7.30
N ASP A 42 -9.62 16.20 -7.00
CA ASP A 42 -8.34 16.50 -7.66
C ASP A 42 -7.21 15.52 -7.24
N GLY A 43 -7.46 14.68 -6.23
CA GLY A 43 -6.52 13.72 -5.69
C GLY A 43 -5.31 14.36 -5.00
N SER A 44 -5.36 15.65 -4.65
CA SER A 44 -4.25 16.37 -4.01
C SER A 44 -3.95 15.88 -2.59
N ASP A 45 -4.82 15.06 -2.01
CA ASP A 45 -4.68 14.47 -0.68
C ASP A 45 -4.49 12.95 -0.72
N SER A 46 -4.28 12.38 -1.91
CA SER A 46 -4.01 10.95 -2.14
C SER A 46 -2.50 10.68 -2.26
N HIS A 47 -1.80 10.65 -1.13
CA HIS A 47 -0.35 10.50 -1.06
C HIS A 47 0.10 9.44 -0.05
N ALA A 48 1.32 8.95 -0.22
CA ALA A 48 2.00 8.11 0.76
C ALA A 48 2.49 8.92 1.96
N VAL A 49 2.42 8.32 3.15
CA VAL A 49 3.00 8.82 4.39
C VAL A 49 3.79 7.70 5.07
N GLN A 50 4.95 8.04 5.63
CA GLN A 50 5.67 7.11 6.50
C GLN A 50 4.90 6.97 7.82
N VAL A 51 4.59 5.73 8.19
CA VAL A 51 3.96 5.37 9.47
C VAL A 51 5.04 5.23 10.53
N GLU A 52 6.06 4.42 10.25
CA GLU A 52 7.22 4.20 11.11
C GLU A 52 8.47 3.96 10.24
N PRO A 53 9.66 4.42 10.66
CA PRO A 53 10.90 4.23 9.90
C PRO A 53 11.34 2.77 9.87
N GLU A 54 12.23 2.43 8.95
CA GLU A 54 12.82 1.09 8.83
C GLU A 54 13.58 0.64 10.10
N THR A 55 14.05 1.59 10.90
CA THR A 55 14.70 1.34 12.18
C THR A 55 13.73 1.00 13.31
N HIS A 56 12.42 1.20 13.11
CA HIS A 56 11.41 0.99 14.15
C HIS A 56 11.29 -0.47 14.56
N TRP A 57 11.34 -1.42 13.62
CA TRP A 57 11.15 -2.83 13.92
C TRP A 57 12.27 -3.69 13.31
N PRO A 58 13.50 -3.62 13.86
CA PRO A 58 14.69 -4.21 13.25
C PRO A 58 14.67 -5.75 13.22
N GLN A 59 13.77 -6.40 13.96
CA GLN A 59 13.56 -7.86 13.95
C GLN A 59 12.65 -8.32 12.80
N MET A 60 11.89 -7.44 12.16
CA MET A 60 10.99 -7.80 11.07
C MET A 60 11.77 -8.42 9.91
N ARG A 61 11.26 -9.51 9.35
CA ARG A 61 11.85 -10.19 8.18
C ARG A 61 10.76 -10.45 7.16
N SER A 62 11.11 -10.32 5.88
CA SER A 62 10.26 -10.67 4.75
C SER A 62 10.94 -11.77 3.94
N LEU A 63 10.21 -12.84 3.66
CA LEU A 63 10.67 -13.95 2.82
C LEU A 63 9.77 -14.03 1.60
N ILE A 64 10.37 -14.08 0.41
CA ILE A 64 9.65 -14.20 -0.86
C ILE A 64 9.91 -15.59 -1.40
N LEU A 65 8.88 -16.43 -1.45
CA LEU A 65 8.95 -17.77 -2.02
C LEU A 65 8.42 -17.72 -3.45
N VAL A 66 9.33 -17.84 -4.43
CA VAL A 66 8.98 -17.84 -5.86
C VAL A 66 8.52 -19.24 -6.24
N VAL A 67 7.22 -19.39 -6.48
CA VAL A 67 6.58 -20.69 -6.81
C VAL A 67 6.38 -20.92 -8.31
N SER A 68 6.37 -19.84 -9.11
CA SER A 68 6.23 -19.90 -10.56
C SER A 68 6.73 -18.59 -11.16
N ASP A 69 7.35 -18.68 -12.34
CA ASP A 69 7.80 -17.57 -13.17
C ASP A 69 6.85 -17.28 -14.34
N GLN A 70 5.75 -18.03 -14.45
CA GLN A 70 4.79 -17.88 -15.53
C GLN A 70 4.12 -16.50 -15.45
N LYS A 71 4.00 -15.86 -16.60
CA LYS A 71 3.36 -14.55 -16.71
C LYS A 71 1.90 -14.67 -16.28
N LYS A 72 1.46 -13.79 -15.37
CA LYS A 72 0.05 -13.70 -14.98
C LYS A 72 -0.82 -13.52 -16.23
N HIS A 73 -1.88 -14.32 -16.34
CA HIS A 73 -2.79 -14.29 -17.48
C HIS A 73 -3.57 -12.96 -17.57
N VAL A 74 -3.80 -12.29 -16.43
CA VAL A 74 -4.48 -10.99 -16.34
C VAL A 74 -3.58 -10.00 -15.60
N GLY A 75 -3.41 -8.80 -16.17
CA GLY A 75 -2.64 -7.73 -15.55
C GLY A 75 -3.36 -7.13 -14.34
N SER A 76 -2.62 -6.57 -13.39
CA SER A 76 -3.21 -6.03 -12.16
C SER A 76 -4.21 -4.89 -12.41
N THR A 77 -3.97 -4.00 -13.37
CA THR A 77 -4.89 -2.89 -13.68
C THR A 77 -6.24 -3.40 -14.16
N GLU A 78 -6.23 -4.27 -15.18
CA GLU A 78 -7.45 -4.87 -15.72
C GLU A 78 -8.17 -5.72 -14.66
N GLY A 79 -7.43 -6.59 -13.96
CA GLY A 79 -8.00 -7.44 -12.92
C GLY A 79 -8.66 -6.64 -11.78
N MET A 80 -8.05 -5.53 -11.35
CA MET A 80 -8.65 -4.66 -10.32
C MET A 80 -9.91 -3.95 -10.84
N GLN A 81 -9.90 -3.44 -12.08
CA GLN A 81 -11.09 -2.81 -12.67
C GLN A 81 -12.25 -3.80 -12.79
N THR A 82 -11.98 -5.01 -13.30
CA THR A 82 -12.98 -6.08 -13.39
C THR A 82 -13.51 -6.45 -12.00
N THR A 83 -12.64 -6.53 -10.98
CA THR A 83 -13.06 -6.82 -9.60
C THR A 83 -13.99 -5.75 -9.06
N VAL A 84 -13.69 -4.48 -9.29
CA VAL A 84 -14.55 -3.35 -8.88
C VAL A 84 -15.93 -3.42 -9.57
N GLN A 85 -15.97 -3.81 -10.84
CA GLN A 85 -17.20 -3.86 -11.62
C GLN A 85 -18.08 -5.08 -11.32
N THR A 86 -17.47 -6.21 -10.96
CA THR A 86 -18.17 -7.51 -10.96
C THR A 86 -18.25 -8.21 -9.61
N SER A 87 -17.40 -7.85 -8.63
CA SER A 87 -17.33 -8.57 -7.36
C SER A 87 -18.23 -7.95 -6.28
N GLU A 88 -19.31 -8.66 -5.91
CA GLU A 88 -20.18 -8.29 -4.78
C GLU A 88 -19.43 -8.19 -3.44
N LEU A 89 -18.32 -8.91 -3.34
CA LEU A 89 -17.44 -8.97 -2.19
C LEU A 89 -16.60 -7.69 -2.02
N MET A 90 -16.43 -6.91 -3.09
CA MET A 90 -15.60 -5.70 -3.06
C MET A 90 -16.20 -4.61 -2.16
N GLU A 91 -17.52 -4.44 -2.15
CA GLU A 91 -18.17 -3.44 -1.28
C GLU A 91 -17.96 -3.74 0.20
N LYS A 92 -18.09 -5.02 0.59
CA LYS A 92 -17.83 -5.47 1.96
C LYS A 92 -16.37 -5.23 2.33
N ARG A 93 -15.45 -5.51 1.39
CA ARG A 93 -14.01 -5.29 1.59
C ARG A 93 -13.72 -3.82 1.89
N ILE A 94 -14.22 -2.89 1.07
CA ILE A 94 -13.98 -1.45 1.23
C ILE A 94 -14.40 -0.97 2.63
N LYS A 95 -15.56 -1.43 3.12
CA LYS A 95 -16.07 -1.06 4.46
C LYS A 95 -15.17 -1.51 5.62
N LEU A 96 -14.35 -2.55 5.42
CA LEU A 96 -13.45 -3.09 6.45
C LEU A 96 -12.02 -2.50 6.37
N VAL A 97 -11.66 -1.84 5.27
CA VAL A 97 -10.28 -1.37 5.04
C VAL A 97 -9.88 -0.32 6.06
N ASP A 98 -10.76 0.62 6.40
CA ASP A 98 -10.44 1.70 7.32
C ASP A 98 -10.06 1.15 8.71
N GLN A 99 -10.92 0.31 9.30
CA GLN A 99 -10.62 -0.32 10.60
C GLN A 99 -9.36 -1.18 10.55
N ARG A 100 -9.20 -2.04 9.53
CA ARG A 100 -7.99 -2.87 9.39
C ARG A 100 -6.72 -2.04 9.23
N THR A 101 -6.83 -0.86 8.61
CA THR A 101 -5.71 0.08 8.46
C THR A 101 -5.33 0.70 9.80
N GLU A 102 -6.29 1.10 10.61
CA GLU A 102 -6.03 1.59 11.97
C GLU A 102 -5.40 0.48 12.84
N ASP A 103 -5.97 -0.72 12.82
CA ASP A 103 -5.50 -1.85 13.60
C ASP A 103 -4.07 -2.25 13.24
N ILE A 104 -3.74 -2.33 11.95
CA ILE A 104 -2.38 -2.71 11.52
C ILE A 104 -1.37 -1.60 11.80
N ILE A 105 -1.77 -0.32 11.72
CA ILE A 105 -0.92 0.80 12.13
C ILE A 105 -0.60 0.70 13.62
N GLN A 106 -1.60 0.40 14.46
CA GLN A 106 -1.38 0.24 15.89
C GLN A 106 -0.45 -0.95 16.18
N ALA A 107 -0.68 -2.10 15.53
CA ALA A 107 0.18 -3.27 15.67
C ALA A 107 1.64 -2.99 15.24
N ILE A 108 1.85 -2.18 14.19
CA ILE A 108 3.18 -1.73 13.77
C ILE A 108 3.82 -0.87 14.87
N LYS A 109 3.10 0.11 15.40
CA LYS A 109 3.60 1.02 16.46
C LYS A 109 4.00 0.26 17.73
N GLU A 110 3.19 -0.72 18.12
CA GLU A 110 3.39 -1.52 19.33
C GLU A 110 4.34 -2.71 19.12
N ARG A 111 4.75 -3.00 17.87
CA ARG A 111 5.53 -4.19 17.49
C ARG A 111 4.81 -5.49 17.88
N ASP A 112 3.48 -5.49 17.80
CA ASP A 112 2.64 -6.66 18.03
C ASP A 112 2.63 -7.55 16.78
N PHE A 113 3.59 -8.49 16.73
CA PHE A 113 3.71 -9.42 15.61
C PHE A 113 2.48 -10.33 15.44
N PRO A 114 1.91 -10.95 16.50
CA PRO A 114 0.68 -11.72 16.38
C PRO A 114 -0.47 -10.96 15.68
N THR A 115 -0.75 -9.73 16.10
CA THR A 115 -1.84 -8.92 15.50
C THR A 115 -1.48 -8.52 14.08
N PHE A 116 -0.26 -8.04 13.83
CA PHE A 116 0.24 -7.69 12.50
C PHE A 116 0.13 -8.86 11.50
N ALA A 117 0.57 -10.05 11.91
CA ALA A 117 0.56 -11.25 11.07
C ALA A 117 -0.88 -11.71 10.78
N LYS A 118 -1.75 -11.70 11.79
CA LYS A 118 -3.18 -12.05 11.63
C LYS A 118 -3.85 -11.15 10.60
N ILE A 119 -3.72 -9.83 10.75
CA ILE A 119 -4.34 -8.87 9.81
C ILE A 119 -3.77 -9.08 8.40
N THR A 120 -2.44 -9.22 8.27
CA THR A 120 -1.75 -9.43 6.99
C THR A 120 -2.27 -10.66 6.26
N MET A 121 -2.43 -11.80 6.95
CA MET A 121 -2.97 -13.03 6.34
C MET A 121 -4.44 -12.89 5.95
N GLN A 122 -5.22 -12.12 6.70
CA GLN A 122 -6.63 -11.86 6.42
C GLN A 122 -6.86 -10.84 5.30
N VAL A 123 -5.85 -10.12 4.80
CA VAL A 123 -6.02 -9.17 3.68
C VAL A 123 -6.55 -9.87 2.41
N GLY A 124 -6.27 -11.17 2.22
CA GLY A 124 -6.81 -11.97 1.11
C GLY A 124 -8.18 -12.60 1.39
N GLN A 125 -8.67 -12.50 2.62
CA GLN A 125 -9.90 -13.12 3.08
C GLN A 125 -10.93 -12.04 3.45
N LEU A 126 -12.18 -12.27 3.07
CA LEU A 126 -13.31 -11.53 3.62
C LEU A 126 -13.81 -12.23 4.86
#